data_AF-A0A959RST0-F1
#
_entry.id   AF-A0A959RST0-F1
#
_cell.length_a   1.000
_cell.length_b   1.000
_cell.length_c   1.000
_cell.angle_alpha   90.00
_cell.angle_beta   90.00
_cell.angle_gamma   90.00
#
_symmetry.space_group_name_H-M   'P 1'
#
loop_
_entity.id
_entity.type
_entity.pdbx_description
1 polymer ?
#
loop_
_entity_poly.entity_id
_entity_poly.type
_entity_poly.pdbx_seq_one_letter_code
_entity_poly.pdbx_strand_id
1 'polypeptide(L)'
;ESRIVECEYQTSDSFVGTVKRINRYEYSDYMNENLFALEISVFSPKDTLIDYQFDIENFSDLLTNVKVGDTIKKFTGNKSFTLNKNGGMKYLMPDCDE
;
A
#
# COMPACT_ATOMS: atom_id res chain seq x y z
N GLU A 1 -15.50 3.57 10.53
CA GLU A 1 -14.06 3.71 10.81
C GLU A 1 -13.33 2.86 9.79
N SER A 2 -12.43 3.42 8.97
CA SER A 2 -11.68 2.65 7.98
C SER A 2 -10.61 1.85 8.71
N ARG A 3 -10.77 0.52 8.75
CA ARG A 3 -9.78 -0.37 9.37
C ARG A 3 -8.69 -0.66 8.38
N ILE A 4 -7.46 -0.49 8.83
CA ILE A 4 -6.27 -0.81 8.09
C ILE A 4 -5.59 -1.94 8.85
N VAL A 5 -5.21 -3.02 8.15
CA VAL A 5 -5.00 -4.31 8.79
C VAL A 5 -3.52 -4.63 9.08
N GLU A 6 -2.58 -4.37 8.17
CA GLU A 6 -1.17 -4.73 8.46
C GLU A 6 -0.16 -4.12 7.47
N CYS A 7 1.06 -3.89 7.93
CA CYS A 7 2.24 -3.84 7.06
C CYS A 7 3.49 -4.40 7.75
N GLU A 8 4.36 -5.07 7.00
CA GLU A 8 5.57 -5.69 7.56
C GLU A 8 6.70 -4.67 7.85
N TYR A 9 6.69 -3.50 7.18
CA TYR A 9 7.77 -2.52 7.32
C TYR A 9 7.28 -1.08 7.14
N GLN A 10 7.47 -0.24 8.16
CA GLN A 10 7.24 1.20 8.06
C GLN A 10 8.57 1.93 7.85
N THR A 11 8.60 2.85 6.88
CA THR A 11 9.68 3.84 6.78
C THR A 11 9.12 5.22 7.05
N SER A 12 9.63 5.92 8.07
CA SER A 12 9.30 7.33 8.36
C SER A 12 9.83 8.28 7.29
N ASP A 13 10.76 7.80 6.47
CA ASP A 13 11.47 8.59 5.47
C ASP A 13 10.72 8.62 4.14
N SER A 14 11.02 9.66 3.35
CA SER A 14 10.57 9.72 1.97
C SER A 14 11.15 8.57 1.17
N PHE A 15 10.32 7.93 0.35
CA PHE A 15 10.80 6.91 -0.57
C PHE A 15 10.14 6.99 -1.94
N VAL A 16 10.84 6.45 -2.93
CA VAL A 16 10.31 6.14 -4.24
C VAL A 16 10.43 4.63 -4.42
N GLY A 17 9.29 3.98 -4.66
CA GLY A 17 9.20 2.54 -4.83
C GLY A 17 8.41 2.15 -6.08
N THR A 18 8.51 0.88 -6.45
CA THR A 18 7.80 0.30 -7.59
C THR A 18 6.98 -0.89 -7.12
N VAL A 19 5.71 -0.94 -7.54
CA VAL A 19 4.82 -2.08 -7.26
C VAL A 19 5.34 -3.32 -7.98
N LYS A 20 5.69 -4.36 -7.23
CA LYS A 20 6.17 -5.65 -7.73
C LYS A 20 5.05 -6.66 -7.86
N ARG A 21 4.12 -6.67 -6.89
CA ARG A 21 3.01 -7.62 -6.85
C ARG A 21 1.77 -7.00 -6.23
N ILE A 22 0.61 -7.50 -6.65
CA ILE A 22 -0.69 -7.20 -6.07
C ILE A 22 -1.34 -8.56 -5.76
N ASN A 23 -1.55 -8.87 -4.49
CA ASN A 23 -2.22 -10.11 -4.07
C ASN A 23 -3.61 -9.79 -3.51
N ARG A 24 -4.56 -10.70 -3.68
CA ARG A 24 -5.91 -10.59 -3.10
C ARG A 24 -6.13 -11.76 -2.14
N TYR A 25 -6.75 -11.48 -1.00
CA TYR A 25 -7.06 -12.45 0.03
C TYR A 25 -8.53 -12.33 0.41
N GLU A 26 -9.24 -13.45 0.37
CA GLU A 26 -10.63 -13.55 0.79
C GLU A 26 -10.65 -14.45 2.02
N TYR A 27 -10.89 -13.88 3.20
CA TYR A 27 -11.08 -14.65 4.42
C TYR A 27 -12.59 -14.83 4.61
N SER A 28 -13.14 -15.96 4.18
CA SER A 28 -14.58 -16.26 4.31
C SER A 28 -14.95 -16.95 5.63
N ASP A 29 -13.97 -17.55 6.30
CA ASP A 29 -14.27 -18.59 7.29
C ASP A 29 -14.13 -18.14 8.76
N TYR A 30 -13.54 -16.97 9.03
CA TYR A 30 -13.23 -16.53 10.40
C TYR A 30 -13.58 -15.06 10.69
N MET A 31 -13.31 -14.16 9.76
CA MET A 31 -13.72 -12.75 9.77
C MET A 31 -14.05 -12.43 8.32
N ASN A 32 -15.27 -11.99 8.01
CA ASN A 32 -15.68 -11.66 6.63
C ASN A 32 -14.89 -10.45 6.10
N GLU A 33 -13.61 -10.63 5.80
CA GLU A 33 -12.68 -9.58 5.43
C GLU A 33 -12.05 -9.90 4.07
N ASN A 34 -12.15 -8.93 3.17
CA ASN A 34 -11.59 -9.01 1.82
C ASN A 34 -10.43 -8.02 1.73
N LEU A 35 -9.21 -8.52 1.60
CA LEU A 35 -7.99 -7.71 1.62
C LEU A 35 -7.24 -7.80 0.29
N PHE A 36 -6.42 -6.79 0.02
CA PHE A 36 -5.39 -6.87 -1.00
C PHE A 36 -4.06 -6.33 -0.48
N ALA A 37 -2.97 -6.96 -0.91
CA ALA A 37 -1.60 -6.56 -0.58
C ALA A 37 -0.92 -5.89 -1.77
N LEU A 38 -0.13 -4.86 -1.50
CA LEU A 38 0.80 -4.24 -2.43
C LEU A 38 2.24 -4.49 -1.96
N GLU A 39 2.98 -5.32 -2.69
CA GLU A 39 4.41 -5.50 -2.50
C GLU A 39 5.17 -4.41 -3.27
N ILE A 40 5.86 -3.53 -2.56
CA ILE A 40 6.57 -2.37 -3.10
C ILE A 40 8.06 -2.55 -2.87
N SER A 41 8.84 -2.50 -3.95
CA SER A 41 10.29 -2.49 -3.88
C SER A 41 10.81 -1.05 -3.81
N VAL A 42 11.56 -0.74 -2.76
CA VAL A 42 12.10 0.59 -2.49
C VAL A 42 13.62 0.61 -2.76
N PHE A 43 14.07 1.59 -3.53
CA PHE A 43 15.48 1.70 -3.92
C PHE A 43 16.41 2.24 -2.81
N SER A 44 15.88 2.93 -1.80
CA SER A 44 16.67 3.45 -0.68
C SER A 44 15.86 3.52 0.62
N PRO A 45 16.35 2.94 1.74
CA PRO A 45 17.60 2.18 1.86
C PRO A 45 17.49 0.78 1.19
N LYS A 46 18.57 0.39 0.50
CA LYS A 46 18.70 -0.70 -0.49
C LYS A 46 17.73 -1.89 -0.34
N ASP A 47 17.03 -2.19 -1.43
CA ASP A 47 16.29 -3.44 -1.69
C ASP A 47 15.28 -3.84 -0.61
N THR A 48 14.72 -2.85 0.08
CA THR A 48 13.63 -3.10 1.03
C THR A 48 12.36 -3.40 0.26
N LEU A 49 11.77 -4.56 0.53
CA LEU A 49 10.40 -4.88 0.14
C LEU A 49 9.47 -4.42 1.26
N ILE A 50 8.42 -3.70 0.90
CA ILE A 50 7.37 -3.28 1.82
C ILE A 50 6.08 -3.90 1.33
N ASP A 51 5.44 -4.71 2.16
CA ASP A 51 4.10 -5.23 1.90
C ASP A 51 3.08 -4.40 2.71
N TYR A 52 2.14 -3.76 2.00
CA TYR A 52 1.01 -3.06 2.59
C TYR A 52 -0.29 -3.79 2.30
N GLN A 53 -1.06 -4.11 3.34
CA GLN A 53 -2.38 -4.73 3.22
C GLN A 53 -3.49 -3.69 3.39
N PHE A 54 -4.49 -3.76 2.51
CA PHE A 54 -5.62 -2.85 2.44
C PHE A 54 -6.93 -3.62 2.38
N ASP A 55 -7.95 -3.11 3.06
CA ASP A 55 -9.32 -3.58 2.91
C ASP A 55 -9.87 -3.19 1.52
N ILE A 56 -10.37 -4.17 0.77
CA ILE A 56 -10.94 -3.98 -0.57
C ILE A 56 -12.17 -3.06 -0.52
N GLU A 57 -13.03 -3.18 0.50
CA GLU A 57 -14.25 -2.36 0.60
C GLU A 57 -13.89 -0.88 0.71
N ASN A 58 -12.85 -0.56 1.48
CA ASN A 58 -12.41 0.82 1.74
C ASN A 58 -11.44 1.37 0.67
N PHE A 59 -10.71 0.51 -0.04
CA PHE A 59 -9.65 0.90 -0.98
C PHE A 59 -9.82 0.30 -2.39
N SER A 60 -11.05 -0.03 -2.78
CA SER A 60 -11.38 -0.56 -4.11
C SER A 60 -10.90 0.33 -5.27
N ASP A 61 -10.94 1.66 -5.09
CA ASP A 61 -10.41 2.62 -6.06
C ASP A 61 -8.89 2.50 -6.23
N LEU A 62 -8.15 2.29 -5.14
CA LEU A 62 -6.70 2.05 -5.22
C LEU A 62 -6.45 0.76 -6.01
N LEU A 63 -7.13 -0.33 -5.66
CA LEU A 63 -7.01 -1.63 -6.32
C LEU A 63 -7.32 -1.56 -7.82
N THR A 64 -8.26 -0.72 -8.23
CA THR A 64 -8.63 -0.55 -9.65
C THR A 64 -7.57 0.25 -10.42
N ASN A 65 -6.90 1.19 -9.75
CA ASN A 65 -5.99 2.13 -10.40
C ASN A 65 -4.52 1.68 -10.41
N VAL A 66 -4.10 0.92 -9.39
CA VAL A 66 -2.73 0.44 -9.20
C VAL A 66 -2.43 -0.77 -10.07
N LYS A 67 -1.24 -0.79 -10.68
CA LYS A 67 -0.74 -1.90 -11.50
C LYS A 67 0.69 -2.26 -11.13
N VAL A 68 1.07 -3.51 -11.39
CA VAL A 68 2.47 -3.93 -11.33
C VAL A 68 3.31 -3.06 -12.27
N GLY A 69 4.43 -2.54 -11.75
CA GLY A 69 5.30 -1.58 -12.43
C GLY A 69 4.99 -0.12 -12.13
N ASP A 70 3.86 0.21 -11.50
CA ASP A 70 3.56 1.59 -11.13
C ASP A 70 4.55 2.10 -10.07
N THR A 71 4.90 3.39 -10.20
CA THR A 71 5.76 4.07 -9.24
C THR A 71 4.93 4.74 -8.15
N ILE A 72 5.31 4.46 -6.91
CA ILE A 72 4.72 5.03 -5.71
C ILE A 72 5.75 5.94 -5.03
N LYS A 73 5.31 7.10 -4.56
CA LYS A 73 6.17 8.04 -3.81
C LYS A 73 5.56 8.38 -2.46
N LYS A 74 6.36 8.29 -1.40
CA LYS A 74 6.03 8.83 -0.07
C LYS A 74 6.90 10.04 0.21
N PHE A 75 6.32 11.08 0.78
CA PHE A 75 7.04 12.26 1.26
C PHE A 75 7.20 12.20 2.77
N THR A 76 8.32 12.70 3.28
CA THR A 76 8.62 12.75 4.73
C THR A 76 7.50 13.46 5.48
N GLY A 77 7.06 12.89 6.61
CA GLY A 77 6.01 13.45 7.46
C GLY A 77 4.58 13.30 6.91
N ASN A 78 4.39 12.62 5.77
CA ASN A 78 3.07 12.36 5.21
C ASN A 78 2.67 10.90 5.40
N LYS A 79 1.48 10.65 5.97
CA LYS A 79 0.87 9.32 6.10
C LYS A 79 0.17 8.87 4.81
N SER A 80 0.64 9.32 3.65
CA SER A 80 0.08 8.93 2.35
C SER A 80 1.18 8.70 1.33
N PHE A 81 0.90 7.81 0.39
CA PHE A 81 1.69 7.68 -0.80
C PHE A 81 0.93 8.25 -2.00
N THR A 82 1.68 8.71 -3.00
CA THR A 82 1.14 9.15 -4.27
C THR A 82 1.43 8.10 -5.34
N LEU A 83 0.38 7.61 -6.00
CA LEU A 83 0.51 6.83 -7.22
C LEU A 83 0.83 7.79 -8.37
N ASN A 84 2.01 7.66 -8.97
CA ASN A 84 2.47 8.62 -9.97
C ASN A 84 1.86 8.33 -11.35
N LYS A 85 0.55 8.57 -11.48
CA LYS A 85 -0.25 8.40 -12.70
C LYS A 85 -1.26 9.54 -12.81
N ASN A 86 -1.44 10.09 -14.03
CA ASN A 86 -2.48 11.06 -14.40
C ASN A 86 -2.84 12.12 -13.33
N GLY A 87 -1.85 12.83 -12.78
CA GLY A 87 -2.08 13.93 -11.84
C GLY A 87 -1.79 13.62 -10.36
N GLY A 88 -1.35 12.41 -10.02
CA GLY A 88 -0.82 12.09 -8.69
C GLY A 88 -1.91 11.86 -7.65
N MET A 89 -2.66 10.77 -7.81
CA MET A 89 -3.64 10.33 -6.81
C MET A 89 -2.95 9.93 -5.51
N LYS A 90 -3.47 10.43 -4.39
CA LYS A 90 -2.94 10.17 -3.04
C LYS A 90 -3.79 9.14 -2.33
N TYR A 91 -3.14 8.18 -1.69
CA TYR A 91 -3.78 7.16 -0.87
C TYR A 91 -3.14 7.16 0.51
N LEU A 92 -3.97 7.11 1.55
CA LEU A 92 -3.48 7.02 2.92
C LEU A 92 -2.75 5.69 3.13
N MET A 93 -1.73 5.72 3.96
CA MET A 93 -0.98 4.55 4.37
C MET A 93 -1.66 3.87 5.55
N PRO A 94 -1.59 2.53 5.60
CA PRO A 94 -1.64 1.79 6.85
C PRO A 94 -0.74 2.39 7.91
N ASP A 95 -1.30 2.73 9.07
CA ASP A 95 -0.51 2.79 10.30
C ASP A 95 -0.37 1.34 10.76
N CYS A 96 0.87 0.92 10.98
CA CYS A 96 1.22 -0.46 11.33
C CYS A 96 1.48 -0.59 12.84
N ASP A 97 1.03 0.40 13.60
CA ASP A 97 1.14 0.54 15.05
C ASP A 97 -0.26 0.76 15.65
N GLU A 98 -1.13 -0.26 15.62
CA GLU A 98 -2.18 -0.46 16.63
C GLU A 98 -2.34 -1.94 17.00
#